data_AF-A0A0Q6AQZ5-F1
#
_entry.id   AF-A0A0Q6AQZ5-F1
#
_cell.length_a   1.000
_cell.length_b   1.000
_cell.length_c   1.000
_cell.angle_alpha   90.00
_cell.angle_beta   90.00
_cell.angle_gamma   90.00
#
_symmetry.space_group_name_H-M   'P 1'
#
loop_
_entity.id
_entity.type
_entity.pdbx_description
1 polymer ?
#
loop_
_entity_poly.entity_id
_entity_poly.type
_entity_poly.pdbx_seq_one_letter_code
_entity_poly.pdbx_strand_id
1 'polypeptide(L)'
;MSAPLARLLLALAVRSLGTRHAAWGAAMLAEQPAAAADGRSLRFALGCLIGAWRMLPRHGEGRRLLAGYALALGLLLPVAAMLVVATLFGFPFVAASDGLGGFLTGSGTHVSLLNAGTRSTGPVLAVLLLALAGCHLPLAWWVLDRNWARVATAMRFGAATITTLALLTACAMLDVTTLLLPVAAVVAELAAVSAFAWWHDAARENIGTAS
;
A
#
# COMPACT_ATOMS: atom_id res chain seq x y z
N MET A 1 -18.35 14.39 26.18
CA MET A 1 -17.41 14.24 25.03
C MET A 1 -17.35 12.82 24.44
N SER A 2 -17.92 11.79 25.09
CA SER A 2 -17.89 10.39 24.62
C SER A 2 -18.96 10.03 23.57
N ALA A 3 -20.09 10.73 23.53
CA ALA A 3 -21.22 10.42 22.64
C ALA A 3 -20.92 10.50 21.12
N PRO A 4 -20.22 11.53 20.59
CA PRO A 4 -19.88 11.55 19.16
C PRO A 4 -18.89 10.44 18.80
N LEU A 5 -17.91 10.16 19.67
CA LEU A 5 -16.95 9.08 19.47
C LEU A 5 -17.62 7.70 19.47
N ALA A 6 -18.51 7.45 20.43
CA ALA A 6 -19.26 6.20 20.51
C ALA A 6 -20.13 5.96 19.25
N ARG A 7 -20.78 7.01 18.74
CA ARG A 7 -21.54 6.93 17.47
C ARG A 7 -20.64 6.63 16.28
N LEU A 8 -19.46 7.24 16.21
CA LEU A 8 -18.51 7.01 15.14
C LEU A 8 -17.96 5.58 15.15
N LEU A 9 -17.59 5.07 16.33
CA LEU A 9 -17.15 3.68 16.52
C LEU A 9 -18.25 2.68 16.14
N LEU A 10 -19.50 2.96 16.54
CA LEU A 10 -20.63 2.10 16.22
C LEU A 10 -20.95 2.11 14.71
N ALA A 11 -20.92 3.27 14.07
CA ALA A 11 -21.09 3.39 12.63
C ALA A 11 -19.99 2.61 11.88
N LEU A 12 -18.76 2.64 12.37
CA LEU A 12 -17.64 1.88 11.82
C LEU A 12 -17.82 0.37 12.02
N ALA A 13 -18.31 -0.06 13.18
CA ALA A 13 -18.64 -1.46 13.47
C ALA A 13 -19.71 -1.99 12.51
N VAL A 14 -20.83 -1.28 12.36
CA VAL A 14 -21.93 -1.66 11.45
C VAL A 14 -21.45 -1.71 10.00
N ARG A 15 -20.66 -0.73 9.56
CA ARG A 15 -20.15 -0.71 8.18
C ARG A 15 -19.16 -1.85 7.92
N SER A 16 -18.41 -2.27 8.92
CA SER A 16 -17.45 -3.39 8.81
C SER A 16 -18.10 -4.77 8.72
N LEU A 17 -19.37 -4.91 9.15
CA LEU A 17 -20.12 -6.17 9.13
C LEU A 17 -20.68 -6.54 7.74
N GLY A 18 -20.79 -5.57 6.84
CA GLY A 18 -21.34 -5.75 5.49
C GLY A 18 -22.83 -6.13 5.49
N THR A 19 -23.35 -6.49 4.31
CA THR A 19 -24.78 -6.77 4.09
C THR A 19 -25.25 -8.06 4.76
N ARG A 20 -24.38 -9.07 4.85
CA ARG A 20 -24.72 -10.40 5.42
C ARG A 20 -25.06 -10.35 6.92
N HIS A 21 -24.50 -9.42 7.67
CA HIS A 21 -24.78 -9.25 9.10
C HIS A 21 -25.56 -7.95 9.37
N ALA A 22 -26.33 -7.47 8.38
CA ALA A 22 -27.16 -6.28 8.54
C ALA A 22 -28.12 -6.39 9.73
N ALA A 23 -28.66 -7.59 10.01
CA ALA A 23 -29.49 -7.85 11.19
C ALA A 23 -28.72 -7.63 12.51
N TRP A 24 -27.45 -8.01 12.55
CA TRP A 24 -26.59 -7.81 13.71
C TRP A 24 -26.21 -6.33 13.86
N GLY A 25 -25.92 -5.64 12.75
CA GLY A 25 -25.72 -4.19 12.75
C GLY A 25 -26.96 -3.40 13.20
N ALA A 26 -28.16 -3.84 12.78
CA ALA A 26 -29.42 -3.25 13.23
C ALA A 26 -29.64 -3.45 14.74
N ALA A 27 -29.33 -4.64 15.28
CA ALA A 27 -29.39 -4.89 16.72
C ALA A 27 -28.41 -3.99 17.50
N MET A 28 -27.17 -3.82 17.02
CA MET A 28 -26.19 -2.92 17.63
C MET A 28 -26.68 -1.46 17.68
N LEU A 29 -27.34 -0.99 16.62
CA LEU A 29 -27.92 0.36 16.58
C LEU A 29 -29.13 0.49 17.52
N ALA A 30 -29.96 -0.55 17.63
CA ALA A 30 -31.13 -0.57 18.51
C ALA A 30 -30.75 -0.59 20.01
N GLU A 31 -29.63 -1.22 20.37
CA GLU A 31 -29.15 -1.30 21.77
C GLU A 31 -28.34 -0.07 22.22
N GLN A 32 -27.87 0.77 21.27
CA GLN A 32 -27.06 1.95 21.58
C GLN A 32 -27.73 2.97 22.53
N PRO A 33 -29.04 3.28 22.40
CA PRO A 33 -29.72 4.19 23.32
C PRO A 33 -29.77 3.67 24.76
N ALA A 34 -29.97 2.35 24.94
CA ALA A 34 -29.96 1.72 26.26
C ALA A 34 -28.56 1.79 26.89
N ALA A 35 -27.51 1.50 26.12
CA ALA A 35 -26.12 1.66 26.59
C ALA A 35 -25.75 3.12 26.87
N ALA A 36 -26.39 4.08 26.20
CA ALA A 36 -26.21 5.52 26.46
C ALA A 36 -26.91 5.96 27.75
N ALA A 37 -28.12 5.47 28.02
CA ALA A 37 -28.84 5.71 29.28
C ALA A 37 -28.02 5.23 30.49
N ASP A 38 -27.31 4.11 30.34
CA ASP A 38 -26.43 3.54 31.36
C ASP A 38 -25.04 4.21 31.46
N GLY A 39 -24.76 5.26 30.69
CA GLY A 39 -23.44 5.90 30.65
C GLY A 39 -22.31 5.03 30.05
N ARG A 40 -22.65 3.88 29.45
CA ARG A 40 -21.71 2.87 28.93
C ARG A 40 -21.53 2.90 27.40
N SER A 41 -22.06 3.92 26.73
CA SER A 41 -22.10 4.05 25.27
C SER A 41 -20.77 3.78 24.56
N LEU A 42 -19.65 4.29 25.11
CA LEU A 42 -18.33 4.17 24.49
C LEU A 42 -17.75 2.75 24.62
N ARG A 43 -17.92 2.12 25.79
CA ARG A 43 -17.51 0.74 26.04
C ARG A 43 -18.35 -0.24 25.19
N PHE A 44 -19.65 0.03 25.05
CA PHE A 44 -20.53 -0.73 24.17
C PHE A 44 -20.07 -0.62 22.71
N ALA A 45 -19.89 0.60 22.19
CA ALA A 45 -19.44 0.81 20.82
C ALA A 45 -18.08 0.16 20.51
N LEU A 46 -17.13 0.20 21.46
CA LEU A 46 -15.85 -0.51 21.35
C LEU A 46 -16.05 -2.03 21.29
N GLY A 47 -16.92 -2.59 22.14
CA GLY A 47 -17.26 -4.01 22.13
C GLY A 47 -17.88 -4.47 20.81
N CYS A 48 -18.82 -3.68 20.27
CA CYS A 48 -19.41 -3.91 18.95
C CYS A 48 -18.35 -3.89 17.84
N LEU A 49 -17.43 -2.92 17.88
CA LEU A 49 -16.35 -2.80 16.91
C LEU A 49 -15.39 -3.99 16.96
N ILE A 50 -14.93 -4.37 18.15
CA ILE A 50 -14.05 -5.53 18.34
C ILE A 50 -14.77 -6.81 17.89
N GLY A 51 -16.05 -6.97 18.24
CA GLY A 51 -16.88 -8.10 17.82
C GLY A 51 -16.98 -8.20 16.30
N ALA A 52 -17.29 -7.09 15.63
CA ALA A 52 -17.34 -6.99 14.18
C ALA A 52 -15.99 -7.33 13.53
N TRP A 53 -14.89 -6.77 14.03
CA TRP A 53 -13.55 -7.04 13.52
C TRP A 53 -13.10 -8.49 13.71
N ARG A 54 -13.49 -9.16 14.79
CA ARG A 54 -13.23 -10.60 14.99
C ARG A 54 -14.00 -11.49 14.01
N MET A 55 -15.02 -10.96 13.33
CA MET A 55 -15.75 -11.68 12.28
C MET A 55 -15.16 -11.47 10.89
N LEU A 56 -14.41 -10.39 10.63
CA LEU A 56 -13.80 -10.14 9.31
C LEU A 56 -12.92 -11.31 8.81
N PRO A 57 -12.00 -11.89 9.62
CA PRO A 57 -11.13 -12.97 9.15
C PRO A 57 -11.87 -14.26 8.84
N ARG A 58 -13.06 -14.45 9.42
CA ARG A 58 -13.83 -15.70 9.30
C ARG A 58 -14.57 -15.84 7.97
N HIS A 59 -14.71 -14.75 7.22
CA HIS A 59 -15.49 -14.72 5.99
C HIS A 59 -14.64 -14.26 4.81
N GLY A 60 -14.87 -14.83 3.62
CA GLY A 60 -14.03 -14.57 2.44
C GLY A 60 -13.98 -13.11 2.00
N GLU A 61 -15.05 -12.35 2.19
CA GLU A 61 -15.08 -10.91 1.88
C GLU A 61 -14.26 -10.07 2.87
N GLY A 62 -14.36 -10.37 4.17
CA GLY A 62 -13.57 -9.69 5.20
C GLY A 62 -12.07 -10.01 5.09
N ARG A 63 -11.71 -11.27 4.76
CA ARG A 63 -10.31 -11.62 4.45
C ARG A 63 -9.76 -10.84 3.26
N ARG A 64 -10.57 -10.65 2.20
CA ARG A 64 -10.17 -9.88 1.01
C ARG A 64 -9.93 -8.42 1.34
N LEU A 65 -10.80 -7.83 2.14
CA LEU A 65 -10.63 -6.46 2.60
C LEU A 65 -9.35 -6.30 3.43
N LEU A 66 -9.13 -7.19 4.42
CA LEU A 66 -7.93 -7.18 5.26
C LEU A 66 -6.65 -7.39 4.44
N ALA A 67 -6.65 -8.31 3.50
CA ALA A 67 -5.52 -8.56 2.61
C ALA A 67 -5.21 -7.36 1.70
N GLY A 68 -6.24 -6.66 1.20
CA GLY A 68 -6.06 -5.42 0.45
C GLY A 68 -5.42 -4.31 1.29
N TYR A 69 -5.88 -4.12 2.54
CA TYR A 69 -5.24 -3.17 3.46
C TYR A 69 -3.82 -3.59 3.86
N ALA A 70 -3.58 -4.88 4.07
CA ALA A 70 -2.25 -5.41 4.36
C ALA A 70 -1.29 -5.18 3.19
N LEU A 71 -1.74 -5.36 1.95
CA LEU A 71 -0.95 -5.07 0.75
C LEU A 71 -0.67 -3.57 0.61
N ALA A 72 -1.70 -2.73 0.80
CA ALA A 72 -1.55 -1.27 0.70
C ALA A 72 -0.60 -0.70 1.76
N LEU A 73 -0.80 -1.06 3.04
CA LEU A 73 -0.03 -0.52 4.16
C LEU A 73 1.30 -1.24 4.39
N GLY A 74 1.38 -2.53 4.07
CA GLY A 74 2.55 -3.36 4.33
C GLY A 74 3.55 -3.39 3.17
N LEU A 75 3.13 -3.04 1.95
CA LEU A 75 4.00 -3.09 0.77
C LEU A 75 3.99 -1.78 -0.01
N LEU A 76 2.85 -1.36 -0.57
CA LEU A 76 2.79 -0.24 -1.50
C LEU A 76 3.24 1.09 -0.86
N LEU A 77 2.73 1.39 0.33
CA LEU A 77 3.05 2.64 1.03
C LEU A 77 4.51 2.68 1.53
N PRO A 78 5.05 1.60 2.14
CA PRO A 78 6.47 1.52 2.49
C PRO A 78 7.41 1.66 1.29
N VAL A 79 7.11 1.03 0.15
CA VAL A 79 7.94 1.17 -1.06
C VAL A 79 7.90 2.61 -1.58
N ALA A 80 6.73 3.24 -1.61
CA ALA A 80 6.59 4.65 -1.97
C ALA A 80 7.47 5.55 -1.08
N ALA A 81 7.37 5.36 0.25
CA ALA A 81 8.15 6.11 1.22
C ALA A 81 9.65 5.88 1.03
N MET A 82 10.07 4.62 0.82
CA MET A 82 11.45 4.27 0.52
C MET A 82 11.96 5.00 -0.73
N LEU A 83 11.20 4.99 -1.82
CA LEU A 83 11.59 5.65 -3.07
C LEU A 83 11.70 7.18 -2.91
N VAL A 84 10.77 7.81 -2.18
CA VAL A 84 10.84 9.26 -1.88
C VAL A 84 12.08 9.58 -1.05
N VAL A 85 12.27 8.88 0.07
CA VAL A 85 13.40 9.08 0.98
C VAL A 85 14.70 8.86 0.22
N ALA A 86 14.82 7.75 -0.50
CA ALA A 86 16.00 7.44 -1.30
C ALA A 86 16.32 8.57 -2.29
N THR A 87 15.32 9.07 -3.02
CA THR A 87 15.51 10.17 -3.98
C THR A 87 15.96 11.46 -3.31
N LEU A 88 15.38 11.81 -2.15
CA LEU A 88 15.75 13.01 -1.39
C LEU A 88 17.18 12.95 -0.84
N PHE A 89 17.65 11.76 -0.45
CA PHE A 89 19.02 11.54 0.02
C PHE A 89 20.01 11.20 -1.12
N GLY A 90 19.58 11.36 -2.38
CA GLY A 90 20.43 11.23 -3.55
C GLY A 90 20.66 9.82 -4.04
N PHE A 91 20.03 8.79 -3.45
CA PHE A 91 20.02 7.43 -4.00
C PHE A 91 19.07 7.34 -5.20
N PRO A 92 19.41 6.56 -6.24
CA PRO A 92 20.57 5.67 -6.41
C PRO A 92 21.82 6.38 -6.95
N PHE A 93 21.86 7.72 -6.96
CA PHE A 93 22.94 8.53 -7.55
C PHE A 93 24.11 8.81 -6.60
N VAL A 94 23.98 8.40 -5.34
CA VAL A 94 25.00 8.48 -4.30
C VAL A 94 25.27 7.07 -3.81
N ALA A 95 26.52 6.62 -3.92
CA ALA A 95 26.97 5.37 -3.33
C ALA A 95 27.59 5.66 -1.97
N ALA A 96 27.36 4.76 -1.01
CA ALA A 96 28.19 4.67 0.17
C ALA A 96 29.39 3.76 -0.12
N SER A 97 30.56 4.07 0.44
CA SER A 97 31.76 3.22 0.33
C SER A 97 31.51 1.77 0.74
N ASP A 98 30.57 1.54 1.67
CA ASP A 98 30.23 0.22 2.20
C ASP A 98 29.06 -0.43 1.44
N GLY A 99 28.75 0.08 0.23
CA GLY A 99 27.69 -0.41 -0.65
C GLY A 99 26.27 -0.10 -0.16
N LEU A 100 25.29 -0.90 -0.61
CA LEU A 100 23.87 -0.70 -0.27
C LEU A 100 23.62 -0.80 1.24
N GLY A 101 24.33 -1.70 1.93
CA GLY A 101 24.25 -1.84 3.38
C GLY A 101 24.67 -0.55 4.09
N GLY A 102 25.81 0.03 3.71
CA GLY A 102 26.28 1.31 4.25
C GLY A 102 25.32 2.47 3.98
N PHE A 103 24.74 2.51 2.78
CA PHE A 103 23.75 3.53 2.44
C PHE A 103 22.52 3.45 3.35
N LEU A 104 22.02 2.23 3.64
CA LEU A 104 20.87 2.01 4.52
C LEU A 104 21.17 2.31 6.00
N THR A 105 22.41 2.07 6.45
CA THR A 105 22.84 2.36 7.83
C THR A 105 23.41 3.75 8.03
N GLY A 106 23.53 4.55 6.96
CA GLY A 106 24.20 5.86 6.99
C GLY A 106 25.69 5.77 7.34
N SER A 107 26.34 4.65 7.02
CA SER A 107 27.77 4.42 7.23
C SER A 107 28.55 4.55 5.92
N GLY A 108 29.84 4.83 6.05
CA GLY A 108 30.74 5.00 4.92
C GLY A 108 30.73 6.42 4.35
N THR A 109 31.63 6.68 3.40
CA THR A 109 31.68 7.97 2.71
C THR A 109 30.67 7.96 1.57
N HIS A 110 29.82 8.99 1.54
CA HIS A 110 28.82 9.17 0.48
C HIS A 110 29.46 9.91 -0.69
N VAL A 111 29.57 9.24 -1.84
CA VAL A 111 30.18 9.78 -3.04
C VAL A 111 29.13 9.85 -4.15
N SER A 112 29.05 11.02 -4.81
CA SER A 112 28.20 11.20 -5.99
C SER A 112 28.71 10.32 -7.13
N LEU A 113 27.83 9.50 -7.69
CA LEU A 113 28.09 8.72 -8.90
C LEU A 113 27.98 9.59 -10.17
N LEU A 114 27.28 10.74 -10.07
CA LEU A 114 27.22 11.72 -11.15
C LEU A 114 28.55 12.46 -11.27
N ASN A 115 29.15 12.45 -12.47
CA ASN A 115 30.35 13.20 -12.80
C ASN A 115 29.99 14.52 -13.51
N ALA A 116 30.98 15.34 -13.87
CA ALA A 116 30.74 16.65 -14.50
C ALA A 116 29.94 16.55 -15.82
N GLY A 117 30.12 15.47 -16.59
CA GLY A 117 29.41 15.24 -17.86
C GLY A 117 27.98 14.72 -17.68
N THR A 118 27.68 14.04 -16.57
CA THR A 118 26.36 13.41 -16.30
C THR A 118 25.53 14.14 -15.26
N ARG A 119 26.06 15.23 -14.68
CA ARG A 119 25.39 16.01 -13.63
C ARG A 119 24.01 16.55 -14.07
N SER A 120 23.85 16.88 -15.35
CA SER A 120 22.58 17.37 -15.91
C SER A 120 21.50 16.27 -15.99
N THR A 121 21.87 14.99 -15.92
CA THR A 121 20.94 13.86 -15.94
C THR A 121 20.28 13.62 -14.58
N GLY A 122 20.91 14.08 -13.48
CA GLY A 122 20.42 13.90 -12.11
C GLY A 122 18.96 14.32 -11.90
N PRO A 123 18.54 15.53 -12.31
CA PRO A 123 17.14 15.97 -12.21
C PRO A 123 16.15 15.05 -12.93
N VAL A 124 16.48 14.56 -14.13
CA VAL A 124 15.60 13.67 -14.91
C VAL A 124 15.43 12.33 -14.20
N LEU A 125 16.52 11.76 -13.69
CA LEU A 125 16.47 10.49 -12.96
C LEU A 125 15.68 10.63 -11.64
N ALA A 126 15.85 11.75 -10.93
CA ALA A 126 15.08 12.06 -9.74
C ALA A 126 13.57 12.21 -10.05
N VAL A 127 13.23 12.88 -11.15
CA VAL A 127 11.82 12.99 -11.61
C VAL A 127 11.24 11.61 -11.91
N LEU A 128 11.99 10.70 -12.54
CA LEU A 128 11.52 9.34 -12.81
C LEU A 128 11.27 8.55 -11.53
N LEU A 129 12.15 8.66 -10.53
CA LEU A 129 11.94 8.01 -9.23
C LEU A 129 10.75 8.59 -8.46
N LEU A 130 10.57 9.92 -8.49
CA LEU A 130 9.42 10.57 -7.87
C LEU A 130 8.12 10.23 -8.60
N ALA A 131 8.15 10.10 -9.93
CA ALA A 131 7.01 9.64 -10.71
C ALA A 131 6.65 8.19 -10.35
N LEU A 132 7.65 7.33 -10.17
CA LEU A 132 7.46 5.96 -9.70
C LEU A 132 6.87 5.97 -8.28
N ALA A 133 7.46 6.69 -7.33
CA ALA A 133 6.91 6.79 -5.97
C ALA A 133 5.47 7.34 -5.95
N GLY A 134 5.20 8.37 -6.76
CA GLY A 134 3.89 9.01 -6.89
C GLY A 134 2.80 8.08 -7.42
N CYS A 135 3.14 7.02 -8.15
CA CYS A 135 2.15 6.07 -8.66
C CYS A 135 1.64 5.09 -7.58
N HIS A 136 2.33 4.95 -6.44
CA HIS A 136 2.00 3.96 -5.42
C HIS A 136 0.77 4.34 -4.60
N LEU A 137 0.57 5.64 -4.31
CA LEU A 137 -0.61 6.11 -3.60
C LEU A 137 -1.92 5.86 -4.38
N PRO A 138 -2.05 6.28 -5.66
CA PRO A 138 -3.24 5.96 -6.44
C PRO A 138 -3.36 4.45 -6.70
N LEU A 139 -2.25 3.72 -6.86
CA LEU A 139 -2.26 2.26 -6.97
C LEU A 139 -2.87 1.60 -5.73
N ALA A 140 -2.42 1.97 -4.53
CA ALA A 140 -2.96 1.47 -3.27
C ALA A 140 -4.46 1.76 -3.14
N TRP A 141 -4.88 2.98 -3.51
CA TRP A 141 -6.28 3.35 -3.55
C TRP A 141 -7.09 2.48 -4.53
N TRP A 142 -6.61 2.31 -5.77
CA TRP A 142 -7.31 1.53 -6.79
C TRP A 142 -7.35 0.03 -6.50
N VAL A 143 -6.36 -0.51 -5.78
CA VAL A 143 -6.40 -1.89 -5.26
C VAL A 143 -7.53 -2.05 -4.24
N LEU A 144 -7.69 -1.08 -3.32
CA LEU A 144 -8.78 -1.09 -2.34
C LEU A 144 -10.15 -0.91 -3.00
N ASP A 145 -10.25 -0.02 -3.99
CA ASP A 145 -11.45 0.18 -4.81
C ASP A 145 -11.72 -0.95 -5.82
N ARG A 146 -10.80 -1.93 -5.92
CA ARG A 146 -10.87 -3.06 -6.86
C ARG A 146 -10.97 -2.63 -8.34
N ASN A 147 -10.41 -1.47 -8.68
CA ASN A 147 -10.39 -0.96 -10.05
C ASN A 147 -9.19 -1.52 -10.82
N TRP A 148 -9.29 -2.77 -11.23
CA TRP A 148 -8.19 -3.52 -11.87
C TRP A 148 -7.69 -2.90 -13.19
N ALA A 149 -8.56 -2.22 -13.94
CA ALA A 149 -8.17 -1.53 -15.17
C ALA A 149 -7.18 -0.38 -14.89
N ARG A 150 -7.44 0.39 -13.81
CA ARG A 150 -6.52 1.46 -13.38
C ARG A 150 -5.26 0.91 -12.74
N VAL A 151 -5.38 -0.16 -11.95
CA VAL A 151 -4.22 -0.89 -11.39
C VAL A 151 -3.29 -1.36 -12.51
N ALA A 152 -3.81 -2.01 -13.54
CA ALA A 152 -3.01 -2.48 -14.67
C ALA A 152 -2.31 -1.32 -15.42
N THR A 153 -3.01 -0.21 -15.62
CA THR A 153 -2.43 1.00 -16.23
C THR A 153 -1.29 1.55 -15.37
N ALA A 154 -1.49 1.65 -14.06
CA ALA A 154 -0.46 2.12 -13.12
C ALA A 154 0.77 1.21 -13.11
N MET A 155 0.57 -0.11 -13.09
CA MET A 155 1.67 -1.09 -13.11
C MET A 155 2.46 -1.02 -14.42
N ARG A 156 1.80 -0.84 -15.57
CA ARG A 156 2.49 -0.64 -16.87
C ARG A 156 3.29 0.66 -16.88
N PHE A 157 2.73 1.74 -16.34
CA PHE A 157 3.43 3.00 -16.20
C PHE A 157 4.66 2.86 -15.28
N GLY A 158 4.52 2.17 -14.14
CA GLY A 158 5.64 1.86 -13.24
C GLY A 158 6.73 1.03 -13.92
N ALA A 159 6.35 -0.02 -14.66
CA ALA A 159 7.27 -0.85 -15.44
C ALA A 159 8.01 -0.05 -16.53
N ALA A 160 7.31 0.82 -17.27
CA ALA A 160 7.94 1.70 -18.24
C ALA A 160 8.89 2.71 -17.59
N THR A 161 8.51 3.25 -16.43
CA THR A 161 9.31 4.21 -15.67
C THR A 161 10.60 3.57 -15.14
N ILE A 162 10.53 2.39 -14.51
CA ILE A 162 11.73 1.69 -14.02
C ILE A 162 12.64 1.25 -15.17
N THR A 163 12.08 0.84 -16.32
CA THR A 163 12.85 0.50 -17.51
C THR A 163 13.57 1.73 -18.08
N THR A 164 12.87 2.86 -18.15
CA THR A 164 13.46 4.14 -18.60
C THR A 164 14.57 4.59 -17.66
N LEU A 165 14.35 4.47 -16.35
CA LEU A 165 15.36 4.77 -15.34
C LEU A 165 16.61 3.89 -15.55
N ALA A 166 16.44 2.58 -15.74
CA ALA A 166 17.56 1.66 -16.01
C ALA A 166 18.33 2.02 -17.29
N LEU A 167 17.62 2.34 -18.37
CA LEU A 167 18.22 2.77 -19.63
C LEU A 167 19.02 4.06 -19.48
N LEU A 168 18.46 5.08 -18.82
CA LEU A 168 19.16 6.35 -18.61
C LEU A 168 20.36 6.20 -17.68
N THR A 169 20.26 5.40 -16.63
CA THR A 169 21.39 5.07 -15.74
C THR A 169 22.51 4.38 -16.52
N ALA A 170 22.18 3.41 -17.37
CA ALA A 170 23.16 2.73 -18.22
C ALA A 170 23.80 3.69 -19.24
N CYS A 171 23.00 4.53 -19.91
CA CYS A 171 23.50 5.55 -20.86
C CYS A 171 24.38 6.60 -20.17
N ALA A 172 24.10 6.93 -18.91
CA ALA A 172 24.93 7.81 -18.10
C ALA A 172 26.21 7.11 -17.57
N MET A 173 26.45 5.85 -17.96
CA MET A 173 27.56 5.01 -17.48
C MET A 173 27.64 4.92 -15.95
N LEU A 174 26.48 5.01 -15.29
CA LEU A 174 26.36 4.82 -13.85
C LEU A 174 26.26 3.33 -13.53
N ASP A 175 26.69 2.95 -12.33
CA ASP A 175 26.59 1.57 -11.87
C ASP A 175 25.11 1.16 -11.74
N VAL A 176 24.66 0.28 -12.63
CA VAL A 176 23.27 -0.22 -12.69
C VAL A 176 22.91 -1.07 -11.47
N THR A 177 23.90 -1.60 -10.74
CA THR A 177 23.64 -2.40 -9.53
C THR A 177 22.95 -1.56 -8.43
N THR A 178 23.11 -0.24 -8.46
CA THR A 178 22.40 0.69 -7.56
C THR A 178 20.88 0.68 -7.76
N LEU A 179 20.40 0.21 -8.91
CA LEU A 179 18.98 0.05 -9.21
C LEU A 179 18.40 -1.29 -8.75
N LEU A 180 19.21 -2.21 -8.22
CA LEU A 180 18.72 -3.52 -7.78
C LEU A 180 17.60 -3.40 -6.76
N LEU A 181 17.73 -2.49 -5.78
CA LEU A 181 16.72 -2.32 -4.74
C LEU A 181 15.38 -1.77 -5.29
N PRO A 182 15.35 -0.65 -6.06
CA PRO A 182 14.13 -0.20 -6.73
C PRO A 182 13.50 -1.24 -7.66
N VAL A 183 14.32 -1.96 -8.44
CA VAL A 183 13.83 -3.00 -9.35
C VAL A 183 13.22 -4.16 -8.57
N ALA A 184 13.89 -4.66 -7.53
CA ALA A 184 13.38 -5.74 -6.70
C ALA A 184 12.07 -5.37 -6.00
N ALA A 185 11.95 -4.12 -5.51
CA ALA A 185 10.72 -3.62 -4.92
C ALA A 185 9.55 -3.64 -5.92
N VAL A 186 9.73 -3.08 -7.12
CA VAL A 186 8.69 -3.05 -8.16
C VAL A 186 8.30 -4.45 -8.62
N VAL A 187 9.26 -5.37 -8.73
CA VAL A 187 9.00 -6.78 -9.08
C VAL A 187 8.18 -7.47 -7.98
N ALA A 188 8.55 -7.27 -6.71
CA ALA A 188 7.81 -7.82 -5.57
C ALA A 188 6.37 -7.27 -5.53
N GLU A 189 6.18 -5.99 -5.80
CA GLU A 189 4.85 -5.37 -5.92
C GLU A 189 4.02 -5.96 -7.05
N LEU A 190 4.61 -6.11 -8.24
CA LEU A 190 3.92 -6.70 -9.38
C LEU A 190 3.47 -8.13 -9.07
N ALA A 191 4.34 -8.93 -8.44
CA ALA A 191 4.02 -10.28 -8.01
C ALA A 191 2.88 -10.27 -6.97
N ALA A 192 2.97 -9.43 -5.96
CA ALA A 192 1.98 -9.36 -4.88
C ALA A 192 0.60 -8.89 -5.39
N VAL A 193 0.56 -7.84 -6.20
CA VAL A 193 -0.67 -7.30 -6.80
C VAL A 193 -1.28 -8.32 -7.77
N SER A 194 -0.47 -9.00 -8.58
CA SER A 194 -0.97 -10.02 -9.51
C SER A 194 -1.50 -11.25 -8.77
N ALA A 195 -0.80 -11.72 -7.73
CA ALA A 195 -1.27 -12.81 -6.89
C ALA A 195 -2.59 -12.44 -6.17
N PHE A 196 -2.71 -11.21 -5.70
CA PHE A 196 -3.92 -10.70 -5.08
C PHE A 196 -5.09 -10.60 -6.07
N ALA A 197 -4.84 -10.14 -7.30
CA ALA A 197 -5.84 -10.10 -8.38
C ALA A 197 -6.29 -11.51 -8.80
N TRP A 198 -5.34 -12.43 -9.00
CA TRP A 198 -5.65 -13.82 -9.33
C TRP A 198 -6.48 -14.51 -8.24
N TRP A 199 -6.12 -14.32 -6.97
CA TRP A 199 -6.88 -14.85 -5.84
C TRP A 199 -8.31 -14.28 -5.81
N HIS A 200 -8.48 -13.02 -6.20
CA HIS A 200 -9.80 -12.40 -6.30
C HIS A 200 -10.67 -13.06 -7.38
N ASP A 201 -10.10 -13.32 -8.56
CA ASP A 201 -10.84 -13.91 -9.68
C ASP A 201 -11.17 -15.39 -9.46
N ALA A 202 -10.21 -16.17 -8.94
CA ALA A 202 -10.45 -17.57 -8.56
C ALA A 202 -11.57 -17.71 -7.50
N ALA A 203 -11.70 -16.72 -6.62
CA ALA A 203 -12.78 -16.70 -5.63
C ALA A 203 -14.16 -16.32 -6.22
N ARG A 204 -14.24 -15.75 -7.43
CA ARG A 204 -15.50 -15.47 -8.14
C ARG A 204 -15.98 -16.69 -8.93
N GLU A 205 -15.08 -17.41 -9.58
CA GLU A 205 -15.39 -18.61 -10.36
C GLU A 205 -16.01 -19.73 -9.50
N ASN A 206 -15.51 -19.91 -8.28
CA ASN A 206 -16.05 -20.87 -7.32
C ASN A 206 -17.47 -20.54 -6.81
N ILE A 207 -17.94 -19.29 -6.98
CA ILE A 207 -19.30 -18.89 -6.61
C ILE A 207 -20.27 -19.12 -7.78
N GLY A 208 -19.81 -18.95 -9.03
CA GLY A 208 -20.61 -19.14 -10.25
C GLY A 208 -20.85 -20.59 -10.64
N THR A 209 -20.13 -21.53 -10.04
CA THR A 209 -20.27 -22.99 -10.27
C THR A 209 -21.11 -23.70 -9.21
N ALA A 210 -21.62 -22.96 -8.21
CA ALA A 210 -22.43 -23.47 -7.10
C ALA A 210 -23.94 -23.18 -7.25
N SER A 211 -24.39 -22.75 -8.43
CA SER A 211 -25.80 -22.57 -8.82
C SER A 211 -26.20 -23.56 -9.90
#